data_AF-A0A925QFY6-F1
#
_entry.id   AF-A0A925QFY6-F1
#
_cell.length_a   1.000
_cell.length_b   1.000
_cell.length_c   1.000
_cell.angle_alpha   90.00
_cell.angle_beta   90.00
_cell.angle_gamma   90.00
#
_symmetry.space_group_name_H-M   'P 1'
#
loop_
_entity.id
_entity.type
_entity.pdbx_description
1 polymer ?
#
loop_
_entity_poly.entity_id
_entity_poly.type
_entity_poly.pdbx_seq_one_letter_code
_entity_poly.pdbx_strand_id
1 'polypeptide(L)' 'MAIAVCMGLCMGLVMSLVMTLANIGLVRGFFIKWMNAFAVGASIGIPLAMVVVPFVTKQLQKIAVD' A
#
# COMPACT_ATOMS: atom_id res chain seq x y z
N MET A 1 -4.27 -13.40 12.77
CA MET A 1 -3.70 -13.19 11.43
C MET A 1 -4.74 -12.73 10.42
N ALA A 2 -5.86 -13.44 10.21
CA ALA A 2 -6.91 -13.07 9.25
C ALA A 2 -7.54 -11.67 9.48
N ILE A 3 -7.76 -11.27 10.74
CA ILE A 3 -8.35 -9.96 11.08
C ILE A 3 -7.41 -8.80 10.69
N ALA A 4 -6.11 -8.95 10.96
CA ALA A 4 -5.11 -7.95 10.60
C ALA A 4 -4.95 -7.81 9.07
N VAL A 5 -5.04 -8.92 8.33
CA VAL A 5 -5.05 -8.91 6.86
C VAL A 5 -6.30 -8.21 6.33
N CYS A 6 -7.48 -8.52 6.85
CA CYS A 6 -8.73 -7.83 6.49
C CYS A 6 -8.67 -6.33 6.78
N MET A 7 -8.17 -5.93 7.95
CA MET A 7 -8.07 -4.53 8.33
C MET A 7 -7.07 -3.77 7.44
N GLY A 8 -5.90 -4.36 7.16
CA GLY A 8 -4.91 -3.77 6.25
C GLY A 8 -5.42 -3.66 4.81
N LEU A 9 -6.17 -4.66 4.36
CA LEU A 9 -6.77 -4.66 3.03
C LEU A 9 -7.87 -3.61 2.91
N CYS A 10 -8.78 -3.51 3.89
CA CYS A 10 -9.81 -2.47 3.93
C CYS A 10 -9.21 -1.06 4.01
N MET A 11 -8.20 -0.85 4.86
CA MET A 11 -7.54 0.45 4.97
C MET A 11 -6.82 0.85 3.68
N GLY A 12 -6.09 -0.07 3.04
CA GLY A 12 -5.42 0.19 1.77
C GLY A 12 -6.39 0.44 0.61
N LEU A 13 -7.51 -0.28 0.60
CA LEU A 13 -8.53 -0.19 -0.45
C LEU A 13 -9.32 1.13 -0.33
N VAL A 14 -9.71 1.52 0.89
CA VAL A 14 -10.40 2.79 1.15
C VAL A 14 -9.46 3.98 0.90
N MET A 15 -8.21 3.94 1.40
CA MET A 15 -7.26 5.03 1.21
C MET A 15 -6.87 5.24 -0.25
N SER A 16 -6.65 4.16 -1.03
CA SER A 16 -6.34 4.32 -2.45
C SER A 16 -7.54 4.86 -3.25
N LEU A 17 -8.76 4.49 -2.84
CA LEU A 17 -9.99 4.98 -3.45
C LEU A 17 -10.19 6.47 -3.17
N VAL A 18 -10.00 6.89 -1.92
CA VAL A 18 -10.07 8.30 -1.52
C VAL A 18 -8.98 9.13 -2.19
N MET A 19 -7.73 8.65 -2.24
CA MET A 19 -6.62 9.33 -2.93
C MET A 19 -6.90 9.49 -4.43
N THR A 20 -7.40 8.45 -5.09
CA THR A 20 -7.73 8.52 -6.52
C THR A 20 -8.90 9.46 -6.77
N LEU A 21 -9.90 9.47 -5.88
CA LEU A 21 -11.08 10.34 -5.97
C LEU A 21 -10.69 11.80 -5.77
N ALA A 22 -9.81 12.06 -4.80
CA ALA A 22 -9.29 13.39 -4.49
C ALA A 22 -8.37 13.95 -5.58
N ASN A 23 -7.62 13.10 -6.29
CA ASN A 23 -6.61 13.55 -7.26
C ASN A 23 -7.17 13.77 -8.69
N ILE A 24 -8.12 12.93 -9.13
CA ILE A 24 -8.63 12.95 -10.51
C ILE A 24 -10.08 13.49 -10.59
N GLY A 25 -10.81 13.50 -9.46
CA GLY A 25 -12.24 13.75 -9.45
C GLY A 25 -13.04 12.60 -10.06
N LEU A 26 -14.38 12.65 -9.93
CA LEU A 26 -15.28 11.60 -10.40
C LEU A 26 -15.50 11.71 -11.92
N VAL A 27 -14.46 11.40 -12.70
CA VAL A 27 -14.44 11.45 -14.17
C VAL A 27 -14.83 10.10 -14.78
N ARG A 28 -15.36 10.07 -16.01
CA ARG A 28 -15.64 8.83 -16.77
C ARG A 28 -14.38 7.96 -16.84
N GLY A 29 -14.42 6.77 -16.24
CA GLY A 29 -13.28 5.86 -16.14
C GLY A 29 -12.54 5.87 -14.79
N PHE A 30 -13.05 6.59 -13.79
CA PHE A 30 -12.52 6.63 -12.42
C PHE A 30 -12.24 5.23 -11.85
N PHE A 31 -13.21 4.34 -11.93
CA PHE A 31 -13.11 2.99 -11.36
C PHE A 31 -12.01 2.16 -12.04
N ILE A 32 -11.84 2.31 -13.35
CA ILE A 32 -10.78 1.63 -14.14
C ILE A 32 -9.40 2.16 -13.76
N LYS A 33 -9.24 3.49 -13.64
CA LYS A 33 -7.99 4.12 -13.20
C LYS A 33 -7.62 3.72 -11.77
N TRP A 34 -8.60 3.71 -10.87
CA TRP A 34 -8.42 3.28 -9.48
C TRP A 34 -7.99 1.83 -9.38
N MET A 35 -8.69 0.91 -10.06
CA MET A 35 -8.39 -0.51 -10.01
C MET A 35 -7.01 -0.83 -10.61
N ASN A 36 -6.60 -0.11 -11.67
CA ASN A 36 -5.23 -0.21 -12.21
C ASN A 36 -4.18 0.30 -11.22
N ALA A 37 -4.41 1.46 -10.60
CA ALA A 37 -3.48 2.02 -9.61
C ALA A 37 -3.35 1.12 -8.38
N PHE A 38 -4.46 0.56 -7.90
CA PHE A 38 -4.47 -0.38 -6.78
C PHE A 38 -3.76 -1.70 -7.15
N ALA A 39 -4.02 -2.25 -8.35
CA ALA A 39 -3.35 -3.46 -8.82
C ALA A 39 -1.84 -3.25 -8.95
N VAL A 40 -1.40 -2.15 -9.59
CA VAL A 40 0.03 -1.81 -9.72
C VAL A 40 0.66 -1.58 -8.34
N GLY A 41 -0.02 -0.83 -7.47
CA GLY A 41 0.44 -0.56 -6.10
C GLY A 41 0.55 -1.81 -5.24
N ALA A 42 -0.38 -2.76 -5.36
CA ALA A 42 -0.33 -4.04 -4.67
C ALA A 42 0.77 -4.94 -5.23
N SER A 43 0.86 -5.07 -6.56
CA SER A 43 1.87 -5.88 -7.24
C SER A 43 3.29 -5.40 -6.99
N ILE A 44 3.51 -4.09 -6.85
CA ILE A 44 4.82 -3.52 -6.54
C ILE A 44 5.04 -3.45 -5.03
N GLY A 45 4.04 -3.05 -4.26
CA GLY A 45 4.15 -2.81 -2.82
C GLY A 45 4.42 -4.07 -1.99
N ILE A 46 3.84 -5.22 -2.38
CA ILE A 46 4.08 -6.50 -1.68
C ILE A 46 5.56 -6.93 -1.78
N PRO A 47 6.16 -7.06 -2.98
CA PRO A 47 7.58 -7.41 -3.08
C PRO A 47 8.49 -6.32 -2.50
N LEU A 48 8.13 -5.03 -2.64
CA LEU A 48 8.89 -3.96 -2.00
C LEU A 48 8.92 -4.12 -0.49
N ALA A 49 7.76 -4.37 0.14
CA ALA A 49 7.68 -4.56 1.58
C ALA A 49 8.49 -5.78 2.05
N MET A 50 8.46 -6.89 1.30
CA MET A 50 9.27 -8.08 1.63
C MET A 50 10.78 -7.82 1.61
N VAL A 51 11.27 -6.90 0.77
CA VAL A 51 12.71 -6.57 0.68
C VAL A 51 13.09 -5.44 1.64
N VAL A 52 12.25 -4.40 1.72
CA VAL A 52 12.53 -3.19 2.49
C VAL A 52 12.40 -3.43 3.98
N VAL A 53 11.39 -4.19 4.43
CA VAL A 53 11.20 -4.48 5.87
C VAL A 53 12.43 -5.15 6.50
N PRO A 54 12.97 -6.27 6.00
CA PRO A 54 14.15 -6.88 6.61
C PRO A 54 15.40 -6.00 6.47
N PHE A 55 15.50 -5.20 5.41
CA PHE A 55 16.59 -4.25 5.24
C PHE A 55 16.56 -3.15 6.31
N VAL A 56 15.40 -2.54 6.51
CA VAL A 56 15.21 -1.46 7.50
C VAL A 56 15.39 -2.01 8.91
N THR A 57 14.84 -3.19 9.24
CA THR A 57 15.03 -3.81 10.56
C THR A 57 16.50 -4.11 10.86
N LYS A 58 17.29 -4.56 9.87
CA LYS A 58 18.74 -4.74 10.02
C LYS A 58 19.48 -3.42 10.31
N GLN A 59 19.07 -2.34 9.65
CA GLN A 59 19.69 -1.03 9.85
C GLN A 59 19.29 -0.42 11.20
N LEU A 60 18.02 -0.56 11.60
CA LEU A 60 17.51 -0.07 12.89
C LEU A 60 18.18 -0.78 14.07
N GLN A 61 18.41 -2.09 13.99
CA GLN A 61 19.14 -2.84 15.03
C GLN A 61 20.59 -2.37 15.19
N LYS A 62 21.21 -1.88 14.12
CA LYS A 62 22.57 -1.30 14.16
C LYS A 62 22.61 0.05 14.87
N ILE A 63 21.51 0.80 14.83
CA ILE A 63 21.42 2.16 15.40
C ILE A 63 20.89 2.12 16.84
N ALA A 64 20.01 1.18 17.16
CA ALA A 64 19.41 1.05 18.50
C ALA A 64 20.31 0.33 19.53
N VAL A 65 21.45 -0.21 19.09
CA VAL A 65 22.44 -0.91 19.95
C VAL A 65 23.65 -0.01 20.28
N ASP A 66 23.69 1.22 19.76
CA ASP A 66 24.73 2.23 20.08
C ASP A 66 24.23 3.23 21.12
#